data_AF-A0AAN8DBY9-F1
#
_entry.id   AF-A0AAN8DBY9-F1
#
_cell.length_a   1.000
_cell.length_b   1.000
_cell.length_c   1.000
_cell.angle_alpha   90.00
_cell.angle_beta   90.00
_cell.angle_gamma   90.00
#
_symmetry.space_group_name_H-M   'P 1'
#
loop_
_entity.id
_entity.type
_entity.pdbx_description
1 polymer ?
#
loop_
_entity_poly.entity_id
_entity_poly.type
_entity_poly.pdbx_seq_one_letter_code
_entity_poly.pdbx_strand_id
1 'polypeptide(L)'
;MDLRELETEWRSVLSSILDELTENQFRKLVSNLEEIPQGRREGRPSDEITSLIIQYYGTEESIELIDDLMEKLPRKDAVVQQPLKEMKDDLKKFQEQNQGGKRVPLHEDEGEEEDEDDEEDEEDEEDEDEED
;
A
#
# COMPACT_ATOMS: atom_id res chain seq x y z
N MET A 1 3.47 -20.39 -5.85
CA MET A 1 3.68 -19.83 -4.52
C MET A 1 2.31 -19.68 -3.90
N ASP A 2 2.06 -20.30 -2.77
CA ASP A 2 0.77 -20.19 -2.07
C ASP A 2 0.84 -19.14 -0.94
N LEU A 3 -0.31 -18.68 -0.45
CA LEU A 3 -0.39 -17.59 0.54
C LEU A 3 0.43 -17.87 1.81
N ARG A 4 0.48 -19.13 2.25
CA ARG A 4 1.25 -19.54 3.44
C ARG A 4 2.76 -19.48 3.22
N GLU A 5 3.22 -19.76 2.00
CA GLU A 5 4.64 -19.63 1.65
C GLU A 5 5.01 -18.15 1.63
N LEU A 6 4.20 -17.33 0.98
CA LEU A 6 4.37 -15.87 0.94
C LEU A 6 4.38 -15.25 2.34
N GLU A 7 3.45 -15.64 3.22
CA GLU A 7 3.43 -15.16 4.61
C GLU A 7 4.69 -15.57 5.39
N THR A 8 5.16 -16.80 5.21
CA THR A 8 6.34 -17.30 5.92
C THR A 8 7.60 -16.57 5.48
N GLU A 9 7.78 -16.38 4.17
CA GLU A 9 8.89 -15.62 3.60
C GLU A 9 8.80 -14.15 4.01
N TRP A 10 7.61 -13.56 3.90
CA TRP A 10 7.37 -12.17 4.28
C TRP A 10 7.72 -11.94 5.75
N ARG A 11 7.28 -12.82 6.65
CA ARG A 11 7.60 -12.72 8.09
C ARG A 11 9.11 -12.70 8.34
N SER A 12 9.86 -13.53 7.62
CA SER A 12 11.32 -13.60 7.73
C SER A 12 11.98 -12.32 7.19
N VAL A 13 11.54 -11.84 6.03
CA VAL A 13 12.04 -10.61 5.41
C VAL A 13 11.72 -9.39 6.27
N LEU A 14 10.48 -9.26 6.74
CA LEU A 14 10.03 -8.18 7.60
C LEU A 14 10.82 -8.14 8.91
N SER A 15 11.03 -9.29 9.57
CA SER A 15 11.86 -9.33 10.79
C SER A 15 13.28 -8.82 10.51
N SER A 16 13.88 -9.24 9.40
CA SER A 16 15.23 -8.81 9.01
C SER A 16 15.29 -7.31 8.72
N ILE A 17 14.28 -6.76 8.03
CA ILE A 17 14.17 -5.32 7.76
C ILE A 17 14.06 -4.52 9.06
N LEU A 18 13.24 -4.98 10.01
CA LEU A 18 13.05 -4.30 11.29
C LEU A 18 14.32 -4.32 12.14
N ASP A 19 15.10 -5.39 12.08
CA ASP A 19 16.39 -5.50 12.80
C ASP A 19 17.48 -4.57 12.21
N GLU A 20 17.39 -4.26 10.92
CA GLU A 20 18.27 -3.28 10.25
C GLU A 20 17.90 -1.82 10.56
N LEU A 21 16.77 -1.57 11.22
CA LEU A 21 16.39 -0.21 11.62
C LEU A 21 17.10 0.21 12.90
N THR A 22 17.55 1.45 12.93
CA THR A 22 17.96 2.07 14.20
C THR A 22 16.76 2.19 15.15
N GLU A 23 17.01 2.23 16.45
CA GLU A 23 15.94 2.36 17.47
C GLU A 23 14.97 3.52 17.17
N ASN A 24 15.49 4.66 16.68
CA ASN A 24 14.66 5.82 16.32
C ASN A 24 13.77 5.53 15.09
N GLN A 25 14.34 4.91 14.05
CA GLN A 25 13.57 4.53 12.86
C GLN A 25 12.50 3.48 13.19
N PHE A 26 12.86 2.48 13.99
CA PHE A 26 11.93 1.46 14.46
C PHE A 26 10.78 2.08 15.27
N ARG A 27 11.08 2.96 16.23
CA ARG A 27 10.04 3.67 17.00
C ARG A 27 9.11 4.50 16.11
N LYS A 28 9.66 5.21 15.12
CA LYS A 28 8.86 5.98 14.17
C LYS A 28 7.97 5.07 13.33
N LEU A 29 8.51 3.98 12.80
CA LEU A 29 7.74 2.98 12.05
C LEU A 29 6.57 2.48 12.90
N VAL A 30 6.85 1.97 14.11
CA VAL A 30 5.83 1.46 15.04
C VAL A 30 4.79 2.52 15.39
N SER A 31 5.19 3.79 15.50
CA SER A 31 4.25 4.88 15.81
C SER A 31 3.28 5.17 14.65
N ASN A 32 3.64 4.84 13.42
CA ASN A 32 2.80 5.03 12.23
C ASN A 32 1.93 3.79 11.90
N LEU A 33 1.94 2.73 12.72
CA LEU A 33 1.10 1.53 12.50
C LEU A 33 -0.33 1.72 13.00
N GLU A 34 -1.06 2.68 12.44
CA GLU A 34 -2.33 3.22 12.95
C GLU A 34 -3.39 2.18 13.36
N GLU A 35 -3.55 1.08 12.64
CA GLU A 35 -4.56 0.05 12.96
C GLU A 35 -4.25 -0.77 14.21
N ILE A 36 -2.97 -0.85 14.60
CA ILE A 36 -2.55 -1.61 15.78
C ILE A 36 -2.63 -0.67 16.99
N PRO A 37 -3.45 -0.92 18.02
CA PRO A 37 -3.55 -0.01 19.16
C PRO A 37 -2.19 0.25 19.82
N GLN A 38 -1.91 1.50 20.23
CA GLN A 38 -0.60 1.87 20.81
C GLN A 38 -0.17 0.94 21.95
N GLY A 39 -1.08 0.63 22.89
CA GLY A 39 -0.79 -0.28 24.00
C GLY A 39 -0.49 -1.72 23.60
N ARG A 40 -0.73 -2.09 22.33
CA ARG A 40 -0.35 -3.39 21.75
C ARG A 40 0.96 -3.35 20.98
N ARG A 41 1.52 -2.20 20.61
CA ARG A 41 2.75 -2.11 19.81
C ARG A 41 3.91 -1.43 20.56
N GLU A 42 3.62 -0.61 21.56
CA GLU A 42 4.66 0.13 22.27
C GLU A 42 5.56 -0.77 23.13
N GLY A 43 6.88 -0.59 23.02
CA GLY A 43 7.88 -1.31 23.83
C GLY A 43 8.10 -2.77 23.46
N ARG A 44 7.50 -3.26 22.37
CA ARG A 44 7.65 -4.64 21.90
C ARG A 44 8.89 -4.82 21.02
N PRO A 45 9.51 -6.01 21.05
CA PRO A 45 10.62 -6.34 20.17
C PRO A 45 10.18 -6.49 18.71
N SER A 46 11.15 -6.49 17.79
CA SER A 46 10.92 -6.57 16.34
C SER A 46 10.14 -7.81 15.92
N ASP A 47 10.36 -8.97 16.56
CA ASP A 47 9.66 -10.22 16.26
C ASP A 47 8.16 -10.17 16.60
N GLU A 48 7.82 -9.55 17.73
CA GLU A 48 6.44 -9.35 18.14
C GLU A 48 5.75 -8.32 17.24
N ILE A 49 6.44 -7.24 16.89
CA ILE A 49 5.92 -6.24 15.94
C ILE A 49 5.67 -6.84 14.57
N THR A 50 6.60 -7.66 14.06
CA THR A 50 6.44 -8.41 12.81
C THR A 50 5.14 -9.22 12.82
N SER A 51 4.91 -9.95 13.91
CA SER A 51 3.71 -10.77 14.08
C SER A 51 2.43 -9.92 14.09
N LEU A 52 2.46 -8.79 14.80
CA LEU A 52 1.32 -7.89 14.90
C LEU A 52 0.98 -7.22 13.57
N ILE A 53 1.98 -6.82 12.80
CA ILE A 53 1.79 -6.23 11.47
C ILE A 53 1.05 -7.22 10.57
N ILE A 54 1.54 -8.46 10.46
CA ILE A 54 0.90 -9.49 9.62
C ILE A 54 -0.49 -9.86 10.15
N GLN A 55 -0.69 -9.88 11.48
CA GLN A 55 -1.99 -10.21 12.06
C GLN A 55 -3.06 -9.14 11.78
N TYR A 56 -2.70 -7.86 11.81
CA TYR A 56 -3.65 -6.76 11.68
C TYR A 56 -3.91 -6.39 10.22
N TYR A 57 -2.86 -6.26 9.41
CA TYR A 57 -2.95 -5.85 8.01
C TYR A 57 -3.01 -7.04 7.04
N GLY A 58 -2.71 -8.26 7.49
CA GLY A 58 -2.52 -9.40 6.58
C GLY A 58 -1.22 -9.31 5.78
N THR A 59 -0.91 -10.36 5.02
CA THR A 59 0.37 -10.47 4.28
C THR A 59 0.47 -9.45 3.15
N GLU A 60 -0.59 -9.25 2.37
CA GLU A 60 -0.56 -8.39 1.18
C GLU A 60 -0.44 -6.91 1.57
N GLU A 61 -1.36 -6.40 2.41
CA GLU A 61 -1.37 -4.98 2.78
C GLU A 61 -0.14 -4.61 3.63
N SER A 62 0.39 -5.54 4.44
CA SER A 62 1.60 -5.25 5.21
C SER A 62 2.84 -5.06 4.36
N ILE A 63 2.96 -5.72 3.20
CA ILE A 63 4.07 -5.50 2.26
C ILE A 63 4.04 -4.07 1.73
N GLU A 64 2.87 -3.60 1.28
CA GLU A 64 2.69 -2.25 0.75
C GLU A 64 2.87 -1.19 1.85
N LEU A 65 2.28 -1.41 3.03
CA LEU A 65 2.42 -0.51 4.17
C LEU A 65 3.88 -0.29 4.55
N ILE A 66 4.67 -1.35 4.59
CA ILE A 66 6.08 -1.25 4.99
C ILE A 66 6.89 -0.51 3.92
N ASP A 67 6.61 -0.72 2.65
CA ASP A 67 7.23 0.02 1.55
C ASP A 67 7.00 1.53 1.70
N ASP A 68 5.74 1.94 1.89
CA ASP A 68 5.36 3.34 2.12
C ASP A 68 6.03 3.95 3.36
N LEU A 69 6.12 3.16 4.43
CA LEU A 69 6.78 3.60 5.67
C LEU A 69 8.29 3.77 5.48
N MET A 70 8.93 2.93 4.66
CA MET A 70 10.35 3.11 4.33
C MET A 70 10.61 4.35 3.48
N GLU A 71 9.69 4.70 2.58
CA GLU A 71 9.76 5.96 1.83
C GLU A 71 9.64 7.18 2.76
N LYS A 72 8.74 7.12 3.76
CA LYS A 72 8.58 8.15 4.79
C LYS A 72 9.77 8.26 5.76
N LEU A 73 10.50 7.16 6.00
CA LEU A 73 11.71 7.09 6.84
C LEU A 73 13.03 7.33 6.08
N PRO A 74 12.95 7.96 4.90
CA PRO A 74 13.81 7.79 3.73
C PRO A 74 14.87 6.66 3.80
N ARG A 75 14.48 5.41 4.08
CA ARG A 75 15.41 4.26 4.09
C ARG A 75 15.62 3.74 2.67
N LYS A 76 16.55 4.37 1.94
CA LYS A 76 16.88 4.06 0.54
C LYS A 76 18.05 3.08 0.35
N ASP A 77 18.48 2.42 1.42
CA ASP A 77 19.56 1.46 1.37
C ASP A 77 19.12 0.13 0.76
N ALA A 78 20.05 -0.50 0.04
CA ALA A 78 19.78 -1.75 -0.68
C ALA A 78 19.38 -2.90 0.27
N VAL A 79 19.88 -2.90 1.51
CA VAL A 79 19.61 -3.97 2.48
C VAL A 79 18.13 -4.02 2.85
N VAL A 80 17.44 -2.87 2.89
CA VAL A 80 15.99 -2.81 3.13
C VAL A 80 15.20 -2.84 1.82
N GLN A 81 15.64 -2.10 0.80
CA GLN A 81 14.87 -1.90 -0.44
C GLN A 81 14.88 -3.11 -1.37
N GLN A 82 15.98 -3.86 -1.44
CA GLN A 82 16.05 -5.03 -2.32
C GLN A 82 15.11 -6.15 -1.84
N PRO A 83 15.11 -6.56 -0.55
CA PRO A 83 14.16 -7.57 -0.08
C PRO A 83 12.70 -7.12 -0.21
N LEU A 84 12.38 -5.84 0.04
CA LEU A 84 11.03 -5.32 -0.16
C LEU A 84 10.59 -5.44 -1.62
N LYS A 85 11.46 -5.08 -2.55
CA LYS A 85 11.18 -5.20 -3.98
C LYS A 85 10.92 -6.64 -4.39
N GLU A 86 11.74 -7.58 -3.93
CA GLU A 86 11.55 -9.01 -4.20
C GLU A 86 10.19 -9.50 -3.68
N MET A 87 9.81 -9.11 -2.46
CA MET A 87 8.50 -9.44 -1.89
C MET A 87 7.32 -8.84 -2.65
N LYS A 88 7.45 -7.61 -3.17
CA LYS A 88 6.43 -6.98 -4.02
C LYS A 88 6.28 -7.71 -5.35
N ASP A 89 7.39 -8.12 -5.96
CA ASP A 89 7.37 -8.90 -7.20
C ASP A 89 6.70 -10.28 -6.98
N ASP A 90 6.96 -10.92 -5.83
CA ASP A 90 6.34 -12.20 -5.48
C ASP A 90 4.86 -12.06 -5.12
N LEU A 91 4.47 -10.99 -4.41
CA LEU A 91 3.09 -10.62 -4.19
C LEU A 91 2.33 -10.44 -5.51
N LYS A 92 2.92 -9.71 -6.46
CA LYS A 92 2.31 -9.50 -7.79
C LYS A 92 2.09 -10.82 -8.53
N LYS A 93 3.10 -11.71 -8.55
CA LYS A 93 2.96 -13.04 -9.16
C LYS A 93 1.86 -13.87 -8.48
N PHE A 94 1.77 -13.81 -7.15
CA PHE A 94 0.73 -14.49 -6.39
C PHE A 94 -0.67 -13.98 -6.78
N GLN A 95 -0.84 -12.66 -6.84
CA GLN A 95 -2.09 -12.03 -7.26
C GLN A 95 -2.47 -12.41 -8.70
N GLU A 96 -1.53 -12.38 -9.65
CA GLU A 96 -1.78 -12.78 -11.04
C GLU A 96 -2.22 -14.26 -11.17
N GLN A 97 -1.65 -15.14 -10.34
CA GLN A 97 -1.99 -16.57 -10.33
C GLN A 97 -3.36 -16.85 -9.71
N ASN A 98 -3.76 -16.06 -8.70
CA ASN A 98 -5.00 -16.27 -7.95
C ASN A 98 -6.18 -15.39 -8.40
N GLN A 99 -5.95 -14.28 -9.11
CA GLN A 99 -6.98 -13.37 -9.62
C GLN A 99 -7.33 -13.62 -11.10
N GLY A 100 -7.20 -14.86 -11.58
CA GLY A 100 -7.46 -15.30 -12.96
C GLY A 100 -8.90 -15.14 -13.50
N GLY A 101 -9.62 -14.07 -13.16
CA GLY A 101 -10.97 -13.74 -13.65
C GLY A 101 -11.14 -12.36 -14.28
N LYS A 102 -10.25 -11.38 -14.09
CA LYS A 102 -10.36 -10.08 -14.77
C LYS A 102 -9.01 -9.54 -15.22
N ARG A 103 -8.60 -9.99 -16.41
CA ARG A 103 -7.69 -9.22 -17.25
C ARG A 103 -8.51 -8.07 -17.84
N VAL A 104 -8.38 -6.86 -17.30
CA VAL A 104 -8.57 -5.68 -18.16
C VAL A 104 -7.40 -5.70 -19.15
N PRO A 105 -7.64 -5.64 -20.46
CA PRO A 105 -6.58 -5.44 -21.42
C PRO A 105 -5.86 -4.14 -21.06
N LEU A 106 -4.54 -4.22 -20.96
CA LEU A 106 -3.66 -3.08 -21.07
C LEU A 106 -4.10 -2.33 -22.33
N HIS A 107 -4.70 -1.15 -22.15
CA HIS A 107 -4.98 -0.24 -23.27
C HIS A 107 -3.67 -0.10 -24.02
N GLU A 108 -3.66 -0.57 -25.26
CA GLU A 108 -2.71 -0.13 -26.25
C GLU A 108 -2.87 1.39 -26.32
N ASP A 109 -1.76 2.07 -26.05
CA ASP A 109 -1.53 3.47 -26.33
C ASP A 109 -1.76 3.70 -27.83
N GLU A 110 -3.02 3.93 -28.22
CA GLU A 110 -3.36 4.66 -29.43
C GLU A 110 -3.88 6.02 -28.97
N GLY A 111 -3.06 7.02 -29.23
CA GLY A 111 -3.32 8.40 -28.86
C GLY A 111 -4.40 9.07 -29.71
N GLU A 112 -4.68 10.29 -29.24
CA GLU A 112 -5.38 11.39 -29.91
C GLU A 112 -6.91 11.29 -29.96
N GLU A 113 -7.55 11.77 -28.89
CA GLU A 113 -8.86 12.44 -28.97
C GLU A 113 -8.69 13.78 -28.24
N GLU A 114 -8.32 14.83 -28.99
CA GLU A 114 -8.46 16.22 -28.58
C GLU A 114 -9.90 16.63 -28.89
N ASP A 115 -10.78 16.64 -27.88
CA ASP A 115 -12.02 17.41 -27.94
C ASP A 115 -11.88 18.55 -26.93
N GLU A 116 -11.52 19.72 -27.46
CA GLU A 116 -11.59 21.00 -26.75
C GLU A 116 -13.07 21.34 -26.51
N ASP A 117 -13.48 21.33 -25.24
CA ASP A 117 -14.66 22.04 -24.74
C ASP A 117 -14.51 23.54 -25.05
N ASP A 118 -15.40 24.07 -25.88
CA ASP A 118 -15.69 25.51 -25.93
C ASP A 118 -16.98 25.72 -25.13
N GLU A 119 -16.79 26.07 -23.85
CA GLU A 119 -17.81 26.70 -23.04
C GLU A 119 -18.13 28.10 -23.58
N GLU A 120 -19.38 28.51 -23.39
CA GLU A 120 -19.87 29.88 -23.12
C GLU A 120 -21.24 30.04 -23.81
N ASP A 121 -22.27 30.64 -23.23
CA ASP A 121 -22.54 31.23 -21.91
C ASP A 121 -24.01 31.69 -22.00
N GLU A 122 -24.52 32.20 -20.89
CA GLU A 122 -25.61 33.16 -20.75
C GLU A 122 -26.99 32.58 -20.42
N GLU A 123 -27.11 32.32 -19.11
CA GLU A 123 -27.88 33.12 -18.14
C GLU A 123 -29.34 33.52 -18.46
N ASP A 124 -30.08 33.65 -17.35
CA ASP A 124 -31.19 34.59 -17.15
C ASP A 124 -32.56 34.23 -17.72
N GLU A 125 -33.69 34.37 -17.03
CA GLU A 125 -34.06 34.82 -15.68
C GLU A 125 -35.51 34.29 -15.49
N GLU A 126 -35.82 33.77 -14.31
CA GLU A 126 -36.78 34.37 -13.37
C GLU A 126 -38.16 33.70 -13.33
N ASP A 127 -38.58 33.59 -12.08
CA ASP A 127 -39.87 33.17 -11.54
C ASP A 127 -41.07 33.80 -12.25
N GLU A 128 -42.22 33.11 -12.20
CA GLU A 128 -43.41 33.66 -11.53
C GLU A 128 -44.54 32.62 -11.46
N ASP A 129 -45.18 32.64 -10.29
CA ASP A 129 -46.34 31.88 -9.84
C ASP A 129 -47.54 31.97 -10.82
N GLU A 130 -48.41 30.95 -10.83
CA GLU A 130 -49.79 31.09 -10.30
C GLU A 130 -50.59 29.78 -10.37
N GLU A 131 -51.32 29.55 -9.28
CA GLU A 131 -52.38 28.55 -9.11
C GLU A 131 -53.60 28.84 -10.01
N ASP A 132 -54.26 27.80 -10.52
CA ASP A 132 -55.69 27.46 -10.29
C ASP A 132 -56.06 26.11 -10.93
#